data_AF-A0A348B4U5-F1
#
_entry.id   AF-A0A348B4U5-F1
#
_cell.length_a   1.000
_cell.length_b   1.000
_cell.length_c   1.000
_cell.angle_alpha   90.00
_cell.angle_beta   90.00
_cell.angle_gamma   90.00
#
_symmetry.space_group_name_H-M   'P 1'
#
loop_
_entity.id
_entity.type
_entity.pdbx_description
1 polymer ?
#
loop_
_entity_poly.entity_id
_entity_poly.type
_entity_poly.pdbx_seq_one_letter_code
_entity_poly.pdbx_strand_id
1 'polypeptide(L)'
;MARRGKKAIRATVSMKVAPSDSLLALVNNYVEALRFTLFWSKENVKNPEEKGVLSKVHEESYTKLREEHNLPSKIAEDCYRDALSVQGLV
;
A
#
# COMPACT_ATOMS: atom_id res chain seq x y z
N MET A 1 -22.55 48.12 21.37
CA MET A 1 -22.92 46.68 21.44
C MET A 1 -21.70 45.85 21.02
N ALA A 2 -21.15 45.03 21.92
CA ALA A 2 -19.95 44.24 21.65
C ALA A 2 -20.27 43.00 20.81
N ARG A 3 -19.67 42.88 19.61
CA ARG A 3 -19.73 41.67 18.79
C ARG A 3 -18.88 40.59 19.46
N ARG A 4 -19.53 39.64 20.15
CA ARG A 4 -18.89 38.41 20.67
C ARG A 4 -18.36 37.57 19.52
N GLY A 5 -17.07 37.73 19.19
CA GLY A 5 -16.35 36.79 18.32
C GLY A 5 -16.22 35.45 19.02
N LYS A 6 -17.08 34.49 18.66
CA LYS A 6 -17.00 33.10 19.15
C LYS A 6 -15.76 32.44 18.54
N LYS A 7 -14.61 32.52 19.21
CA LYS A 7 -13.43 31.68 18.90
C LYS A 7 -13.83 30.22 19.09
N ALA A 8 -13.88 29.45 18.01
CA ALA A 8 -14.12 28.01 18.09
C ALA A 8 -12.99 27.34 18.89
N ILE A 9 -13.35 26.59 19.92
CA ILE A 9 -12.39 25.80 20.70
C ILE A 9 -12.03 24.58 19.86
N ARG A 10 -10.75 24.47 19.46
CA ARG A 10 -10.20 23.27 18.84
C ARG A 10 -9.44 22.49 19.90
N ALA A 11 -9.76 21.21 20.03
CA ALA A 11 -9.00 20.26 20.84
C ALA A 11 -8.53 19.12 19.95
N THR A 12 -7.26 18.75 20.09
CA THR A 12 -6.68 17.57 19.43
C THR A 12 -6.53 16.51 20.49
N VAL A 13 -7.13 15.33 20.27
CA VAL A 13 -6.99 14.18 21.17
C VAL A 13 -6.04 13.19 20.50
N SER A 14 -4.93 12.87 21.16
CA SER A 14 -4.07 11.76 20.79
C SER A 14 -4.36 10.57 21.71
N MET A 15 -4.64 9.40 21.15
CA MET A 15 -4.85 8.17 21.91
C MET A 15 -3.94 7.07 21.39
N LYS A 16 -3.40 6.25 22.30
CA LYS A 16 -2.68 5.03 21.95
C LYS A 16 -3.68 3.89 21.87
N VAL A 17 -3.80 3.28 20.71
CA VAL A 17 -4.68 2.13 20.47
C VAL A 17 -3.82 0.88 20.39
N ALA A 18 -4.21 -0.17 21.10
CA ALA A 18 -3.56 -1.47 20.98
C ALA A 18 -3.84 -2.06 19.58
N PRO A 19 -2.85 -2.67 18.91
CA PRO A 19 -3.10 -3.33 17.63
C PRO A 19 -4.15 -4.41 17.80
N SER A 20 -5.18 -4.40 16.95
CA SER A 20 -6.13 -5.51 16.88
C SER A 20 -5.53 -6.66 16.09
N ASP A 21 -5.98 -7.89 16.37
CA ASP A 21 -5.55 -9.08 15.62
C ASP A 21 -5.85 -8.95 14.11
N SER A 22 -6.95 -8.28 13.76
CA SER A 22 -7.30 -7.98 12.37
C SER A 22 -6.29 -7.04 11.69
N LEU A 23 -5.73 -6.07 12.41
CA LEU A 23 -4.72 -5.16 11.89
C LEU A 23 -3.39 -5.91 11.70
N LEU A 24 -3.02 -6.78 12.65
CA LEU A 24 -1.82 -7.61 12.55
C LEU A 24 -1.90 -8.55 11.35
N ALA A 25 -3.05 -9.21 11.13
CA ALA A 25 -3.28 -10.05 9.97
C ALA A 25 -3.15 -9.27 8.64
N LEU A 26 -3.74 -8.06 8.57
CA LEU A 26 -3.62 -7.21 7.40
C LEU A 26 -2.15 -6.84 7.11
N VAL A 27 -1.41 -6.42 8.14
CA VAL A 27 0.01 -6.04 8.00
C VAL A 27 0.85 -7.24 7.57
N ASN A 28 0.61 -8.43 8.12
CA ASN A 28 1.33 -9.64 7.72
C ASN A 28 1.06 -9.98 6.24
N ASN A 29 -0.21 -10.03 5.83
CA ASN A 29 -0.58 -10.27 4.43
C ASN A 29 0.04 -9.22 3.50
N TYR A 30 0.10 -7.96 3.94
CA TYR A 30 0.71 -6.87 3.17
C TYR A 30 2.23 -7.02 3.03
N VAL A 31 2.94 -7.42 4.09
CA VAL A 31 4.39 -7.64 4.04
C VAL A 31 4.73 -8.85 3.17
N GLU A 32 3.94 -9.91 3.22
CA GLU A 32 4.09 -11.08 2.35
C GLU A 32 3.87 -10.72 0.89
N ALA A 33 2.79 -9.99 0.59
CA ALA A 33 2.49 -9.43 -0.71
C ALA A 33 3.62 -8.55 -1.27
N LEU A 34 4.18 -7.66 -0.45
CA LEU A 34 5.29 -6.79 -0.84
C LEU A 34 6.55 -7.60 -1.17
N ARG A 35 6.86 -8.63 -0.37
CA ARG A 35 8.01 -9.52 -0.64
C ARG A 35 7.80 -10.30 -1.93
N PHE A 36 6.59 -10.83 -2.14
CA PHE A 36 6.24 -11.54 -3.36
C PHE A 36 6.44 -10.66 -4.59
N THR A 37 5.86 -9.46 -4.61
CA THR A 37 5.96 -8.53 -5.74
C THR A 37 7.39 -8.10 -6.04
N LEU A 38 8.17 -7.78 -5.00
CA LEU A 38 9.58 -7.42 -5.17
C LEU A 38 10.41 -8.56 -5.77
N PHE A 39 10.22 -9.78 -5.25
CA PHE A 39 10.96 -10.96 -5.71
C PHE A 39 10.55 -11.36 -7.13
N TRP A 40 9.24 -11.41 -7.37
CA TRP A 40 8.67 -11.73 -8.67
C TRP A 40 9.15 -10.73 -9.74
N SER A 41 9.11 -9.43 -9.44
CA SER A 41 9.63 -8.39 -10.34
C SER A 41 11.12 -8.59 -10.60
N LYS A 42 11.95 -8.88 -9.58
CA LYS A 42 13.38 -9.15 -9.78
C LYS A 42 13.68 -10.34 -10.69
N GLU A 43 12.88 -11.40 -10.62
CA GLU A 43 13.08 -12.60 -11.43
C GLU A 43 12.57 -12.45 -12.86
N ASN A 44 11.44 -11.77 -13.04
CA ASN A 44 10.74 -11.70 -14.32
C ASN A 44 11.08 -10.44 -15.14
N VAL A 45 11.55 -9.37 -14.48
CA VAL A 45 11.92 -8.10 -15.13
C VAL A 45 13.42 -8.03 -15.34
N LYS A 46 13.88 -8.35 -16.55
CA LYS A 46 15.29 -8.18 -16.94
C LYS A 46 15.65 -6.72 -17.22
N ASN A 47 14.74 -5.96 -17.83
CA ASN A 47 14.89 -4.54 -18.09
C ASN A 47 13.61 -3.78 -17.68
N PRO A 48 13.63 -3.01 -16.59
CA PRO A 48 12.44 -2.32 -16.10
C PRO A 48 12.03 -1.11 -16.96
N GLU A 49 12.93 -0.58 -17.80
CA GLU A 49 12.63 0.55 -18.70
C GLU A 49 11.98 0.10 -20.02
N GLU A 50 11.84 -1.20 -20.25
CA GLU A 50 11.23 -1.72 -21.47
C GLU A 50 9.72 -1.38 -21.50
N LYS A 51 9.28 -0.86 -22.64
CA LYS A 51 7.91 -0.38 -22.82
C LYS A 51 6.90 -1.53 -22.64
N GLY A 52 6.00 -1.39 -21.68
CA GLY A 52 4.93 -2.36 -21.40
C GLY A 52 5.27 -3.40 -20.31
N VAL A 53 6.49 -3.39 -19.78
CA VAL A 53 6.87 -4.25 -18.65
C VAL A 53 6.06 -3.91 -17.40
N LEU A 54 5.88 -2.62 -17.09
CA LEU A 54 5.09 -2.18 -15.93
C LEU A 54 3.64 -2.67 -15.99
N SER A 55 3.02 -2.67 -17.18
CA SER A 55 1.65 -3.17 -17.36
C SER A 55 1.54 -4.67 -17.13
N LYS A 56 2.48 -5.47 -17.65
CA LYS A 56 2.54 -6.91 -17.41
C LYS A 56 2.77 -7.24 -15.94
N VAL A 57 3.72 -6.55 -15.32
CA VAL A 57 4.01 -6.69 -13.88
C VAL A 57 2.77 -6.34 -13.07
N HIS A 58 2.06 -5.27 -13.42
CA HIS A 58 0.83 -4.87 -12.74
C HIS A 58 -0.25 -5.96 -12.83
N GLU A 59 -0.59 -6.45 -14.03
CA GLU A 59 -1.66 -7.45 -14.20
C GLU A 59 -1.36 -8.76 -13.45
N GLU A 60 -0.12 -9.27 -13.60
CA GLU A 60 0.27 -10.54 -12.98
C GLU A 60 0.42 -10.43 -11.46
N SER A 61 0.97 -9.31 -10.98
CA SER A 61 1.07 -9.05 -9.54
C SER A 61 -0.30 -8.81 -8.92
N TYR A 62 -1.15 -7.98 -9.54
CA TYR A 62 -2.46 -7.61 -9.01
C TYR A 62 -3.39 -8.81 -8.86
N THR A 63 -3.39 -9.71 -9.84
CA THR A 63 -4.20 -10.95 -9.79
C THR A 63 -3.76 -11.82 -8.60
N LYS A 64 -2.45 -12.05 -8.43
CA LYS A 64 -1.91 -12.85 -7.33
C LYS A 64 -2.09 -12.19 -5.96
N LEU A 65 -1.92 -10.87 -5.86
CA LEU A 65 -2.15 -10.12 -4.63
C LEU A 65 -3.61 -10.18 -4.16
N ARG A 66 -4.54 -10.18 -5.10
CA ARG A 66 -5.98 -10.26 -4.80
C ARG A 66 -6.42 -11.68 -4.45
N GLU A 67 -5.93 -12.67 -5.19
CA GLU A 67 -6.35 -14.07 -5.06
C GLU A 67 -5.61 -14.81 -3.94
N GLU A 68 -4.28 -14.66 -3.84
CA GLU A 68 -3.45 -15.41 -2.88
C GLU A 68 -3.33 -14.69 -1.54
N HIS A 69 -3.19 -13.35 -1.55
CA HIS A 69 -3.00 -12.57 -0.32
C HIS A 69 -4.31 -11.93 0.22
N ASN A 70 -5.45 -12.17 -0.44
CA ASN A 70 -6.78 -11.65 -0.06
C ASN A 70 -6.79 -10.13 0.21
N LEU A 71 -5.94 -9.37 -0.49
CA LEU A 71 -5.87 -7.92 -0.29
C LEU A 71 -7.05 -7.23 -0.99
N PRO A 72 -7.68 -6.23 -0.33
CA PRO A 72 -8.61 -5.32 -1.00
C PRO A 72 -7.94 -4.62 -2.19
N SER A 73 -8.68 -4.34 -3.27
CA SER A 73 -8.12 -3.81 -4.52
C SER A 73 -7.22 -2.59 -4.31
N LYS A 74 -7.67 -1.64 -3.48
CA LYS A 74 -6.94 -0.41 -3.21
C LYS A 74 -5.64 -0.66 -2.44
N ILE A 75 -5.62 -1.65 -1.54
CA ILE A 75 -4.43 -2.03 -0.79
C ILE A 75 -3.44 -2.78 -1.70
N ALA A 76 -3.95 -3.60 -2.63
CA ALA A 76 -3.12 -4.25 -3.64
C ALA A 76 -2.46 -3.23 -4.59
N GLU A 77 -3.20 -2.20 -5.01
CA GLU A 77 -2.66 -1.08 -5.80
C GLU A 77 -1.57 -0.32 -5.03
N ASP A 78 -1.81 0.03 -3.77
CA ASP A 78 -0.82 0.71 -2.94
C ASP A 78 0.42 -0.18 -2.70
N CYS A 79 0.24 -1.48 -2.49
CA CYS A 79 1.34 -2.45 -2.37
C CYS A 79 2.23 -2.48 -3.63
N TYR A 80 1.60 -2.45 -4.82
CA TYR A 80 2.33 -2.38 -6.08
C TYR A 80 3.12 -1.07 -6.22
N ARG A 81 2.51 0.07 -5.87
CA ARG A 81 3.19 1.37 -5.92
C ARG A 81 4.38 1.44 -4.97
N ASP A 82 4.23 0.88 -3.77
CA ASP A 82 5.32 0.81 -2.80
C ASP A 82 6.44 -0.12 -3.29
N ALA A 83 6.10 -1.26 -3.91
CA ALA A 83 7.09 -2.14 -4.51
C ALA A 83 7.90 -1.44 -5.62
N LEU A 84 7.24 -0.66 -6.49
CA LEU A 84 7.92 0.13 -7.52
C LEU A 84 8.83 1.21 -6.93
N SER A 85 8.39 1.88 -5.88
CA SER A 85 9.18 2.91 -5.20
C SER A 85 10.42 2.31 -4.53
N VAL A 86 10.28 1.13 -3.90
CA VAL A 86 11.42 0.38 -3.33
C VAL A 86 12.43 -0.03 -4.41
N GLN A 87 11.97 -0.29 -5.64
CA GLN A 87 12.82 -0.61 -6.78
C GLN A 87 13.43 0.63 -7.47
N GLY A 88 13.06 1.84 -7.04
CA GLY A 88 13.53 3.10 -7.64
C GLY A 88 12.92 3.37 -9.02
N LEU A 89 11.78 2.77 -9.34
CA LEU A 89 11.09 2.93 -10.63
C LEU A 89 10.06 4.07 -10.63
N VAL A 90 9.68 4.57 -9.45
CA VAL A 90 8.73 5.68 -9.23
C VAL A 90 9.17 6.54 -8.05
#